data_AF-A0AAN6G9B4-F1
#
_entry.id   AF-A0AAN6G9B4-F1
#
_cell.length_a   1.000
_cell.length_b   1.000
_cell.length_c   1.000
_cell.angle_alpha   90.00
_cell.angle_beta   90.00
_cell.angle_gamma   90.00
#
_symmetry.space_group_name_H-M   'P 1'
#
loop_
_entity.id
_entity.type
_entity.pdbx_description
1 polymer ?
#
loop_
_entity_poly.entity_id
_entity_poly.type
_entity_poly.pdbx_seq_one_letter_code
_entity_poly.pdbx_strand_id
1 'polypeptide(L)'
;MAPRPLRRPAHLPPLSALLAADKPSTGGSTVPLSASPHLVRPASVVLLVDEGEAEGGEACKWTKGVQIGKAPGNRSSKVVALVVKGIDAQKQQQQQQPVLPSATPSAYIARLSNIPPAFPTESTHKHFALPTFTLQHSIRDDLPAWLDALSLASQRQLIVELSLSDGSQDALADGDGEERDRLVALQHEEVEELLSKSFSRDFERWEKESSRSAETDAAPASSEGMSGARFVLDAFGAPPTHLASTHLLRSKQLQEWSGFCARLALHPRVYVKLSPPASSLPRGGGDAAEEGQGLETKGSLKAMDKEARAEFRRNVRIWIDALLDALGDERLIFAATGLDASQLPASTSASVPASTPAQPAEVVQAVGGDAEDDANDVAAALARETQEKAAREEAEAAKLTEVELWFELVREVLADIGIDSLAMSKIFETNALKLYGVDA
;
A
#
# COMPACT_ATOMS: atom_id res chain seq x y z
N MET A 1 -6.30 -22.95 -45.43
CA MET A 1 -7.74 -22.70 -45.19
C MET A 1 -7.87 -21.36 -44.49
N ALA A 2 -8.49 -20.37 -45.12
CA ALA A 2 -8.69 -19.05 -44.50
C ALA A 2 -9.82 -19.12 -43.45
N PRO A 3 -9.68 -18.46 -42.28
CA PRO A 3 -10.70 -18.47 -41.23
C PRO A 3 -11.97 -17.75 -41.70
N ARG A 4 -13.14 -18.38 -41.47
CA ARG A 4 -14.44 -17.80 -41.80
C ARG A 4 -14.74 -16.62 -40.84
N PRO A 5 -15.23 -15.48 -41.36
CA PRO A 5 -15.60 -14.35 -40.52
C PRO A 5 -16.81 -14.68 -39.64
N LEU A 6 -16.71 -14.34 -38.36
CA LEU A 6 -17.77 -14.48 -37.36
C LEU A 6 -18.97 -13.59 -37.74
N ARG A 7 -20.13 -14.21 -38.00
CA ARG A 7 -21.40 -13.49 -38.21
C ARG A 7 -21.89 -12.93 -36.87
N ARG A 8 -22.14 -11.61 -36.83
CA ARG A 8 -22.77 -10.94 -35.68
C ARG A 8 -24.23 -11.43 -35.50
N PRO A 9 -24.73 -11.57 -34.25
CA PRO A 9 -26.11 -11.91 -33.98
C PRO A 9 -27.07 -10.80 -34.47
N ALA A 10 -28.16 -11.20 -35.13
CA ALA A 10 -29.01 -10.35 -35.97
C ALA A 10 -29.95 -9.36 -35.24
N HIS A 11 -29.80 -9.16 -33.93
CA HIS A 11 -30.77 -8.40 -33.13
C HIS A 11 -30.19 -7.24 -32.30
N LEU A 12 -28.92 -6.86 -32.50
CA LEU A 12 -28.39 -5.65 -31.88
C LEU A 12 -28.52 -4.47 -32.85
N PRO A 13 -29.26 -3.39 -32.51
CA PRO A 13 -29.32 -2.20 -33.33
C PRO A 13 -27.91 -1.60 -33.49
N PRO A 14 -27.59 -0.99 -34.64
CA PRO A 14 -26.29 -0.39 -34.88
C PRO A 14 -26.05 0.76 -33.88
N LEU A 15 -24.86 0.80 -33.27
CA LEU A 15 -24.44 1.83 -32.30
C LEU A 15 -24.60 3.26 -32.82
N SER A 16 -24.61 3.46 -34.14
CA SER A 16 -24.89 4.75 -34.77
C SER A 16 -26.32 5.28 -34.52
N ALA A 17 -27.28 4.42 -34.17
CA ALA A 17 -28.64 4.83 -33.84
C ALA A 17 -28.77 5.43 -32.43
N LEU A 18 -27.84 5.16 -31.53
CA LEU A 18 -27.81 5.73 -30.17
C LEU A 18 -27.14 7.11 -30.13
N LEU A 19 -26.34 7.47 -31.14
CA LEU A 19 -25.61 8.73 -31.20
C LEU A 19 -26.34 9.84 -31.98
N ALA A 20 -27.46 9.52 -32.65
CA ALA A 20 -28.19 10.46 -33.51
C ALA A 20 -29.45 11.08 -32.85
N ALA A 21 -29.61 10.97 -31.52
CA ALA A 21 -30.74 11.57 -30.82
C ALA A 21 -30.49 13.06 -30.49
N ASP A 22 -30.78 13.94 -31.45
CA ASP A 22 -30.62 15.40 -31.38
C ASP A 22 -31.63 16.14 -30.47
N LYS A 23 -32.07 15.55 -29.36
CA LYS A 23 -32.93 16.26 -28.39
C LYS A 23 -32.49 16.00 -26.95
N PRO A 24 -32.05 17.04 -26.21
CA PRO A 24 -31.85 16.93 -24.77
C PRO A 24 -33.23 16.72 -24.12
N SER A 25 -33.46 15.51 -23.61
CA SER A 25 -34.62 15.22 -22.77
C SER A 25 -34.45 15.93 -21.42
N THR A 26 -35.04 17.10 -21.27
CA THR A 26 -35.24 17.80 -20.00
C THR A 26 -36.40 17.19 -19.21
N GLY A 27 -36.37 15.87 -19.03
CA GLY A 27 -37.31 15.12 -18.22
C GLY A 27 -36.85 15.09 -16.77
N GLY A 28 -37.38 16.01 -15.95
CA GLY A 28 -37.12 16.15 -14.53
C GLY A 28 -37.47 14.91 -13.71
N SER A 29 -36.51 14.02 -13.56
CA SER A 29 -36.46 13.03 -12.49
C SER A 29 -35.42 13.50 -11.49
N THR A 30 -35.88 14.12 -10.40
CA THR A 30 -35.10 14.26 -9.17
C THR A 30 -34.94 12.87 -8.56
N VAL A 31 -34.17 12.00 -9.22
CA VAL A 31 -33.51 10.92 -8.50
C VAL A 31 -32.54 11.66 -7.59
N PRO A 32 -32.68 11.61 -6.26
CA PRO A 32 -31.59 12.07 -5.42
C PRO A 32 -30.36 11.31 -5.91
N LEU A 33 -29.36 12.01 -6.42
CA LEU A 33 -28.04 11.43 -6.61
C LEU A 33 -27.73 10.79 -5.26
N SER A 34 -27.83 9.46 -5.19
CA SER A 34 -27.48 8.74 -3.97
C SER A 34 -26.10 9.24 -3.62
N ALA A 35 -25.94 9.74 -2.39
CA ALA A 35 -24.66 10.25 -1.90
C ALA A 35 -23.56 9.36 -2.46
N SER A 36 -22.69 9.93 -3.32
CA SER A 36 -21.85 9.18 -4.26
C SER A 36 -21.39 7.87 -3.61
N PRO A 37 -21.72 6.69 -4.15
CA PRO A 37 -21.44 5.38 -3.53
C PRO A 37 -19.93 5.08 -3.34
N HIS A 38 -19.06 6.06 -3.50
CA HIS A 38 -17.65 5.93 -3.82
C HIS A 38 -16.68 6.19 -2.66
N LEU A 39 -17.15 6.38 -1.42
CA LEU A 39 -16.24 6.62 -0.29
C LEU A 39 -16.61 5.78 0.93
N VAL A 40 -16.83 4.48 0.73
CA VAL A 40 -16.90 3.55 1.86
C VAL A 40 -15.52 3.51 2.52
N ARG A 41 -15.39 4.13 3.68
CA ARG A 41 -14.20 3.99 4.52
C ARG A 41 -14.25 2.64 5.22
N PRO A 42 -13.12 1.91 5.31
CA PRO A 42 -13.08 0.70 6.10
C PRO A 42 -13.37 1.04 7.58
N ALA A 43 -14.02 0.11 8.28
CA ALA A 43 -14.37 0.29 9.69
C ALA A 43 -13.12 0.42 10.57
N SER A 44 -12.06 -0.30 10.19
CA SER A 44 -10.77 -0.23 10.83
C SER A 44 -9.63 -0.25 9.80
N VAL A 45 -8.47 0.27 10.20
CA VAL A 45 -7.26 0.30 9.38
C VAL A 45 -6.12 -0.26 10.21
N VAL A 46 -5.42 -1.26 9.69
CA VAL A 46 -4.23 -1.79 10.34
C VAL A 46 -3.01 -1.01 9.84
N LEU A 47 -2.32 -0.31 10.75
CA LEU A 47 -1.19 0.55 10.36
C LEU A 47 0.12 -0.06 10.79
N LEU A 48 0.91 -0.50 9.81
CA LEU A 48 2.27 -0.98 10.01
C LEU A 48 3.21 0.23 10.03
N VAL A 49 3.71 0.56 11.22
CA VAL A 49 4.65 1.68 11.44
C VAL A 49 6.00 1.13 11.83
N ASP A 50 7.06 1.53 11.14
CA ASP A 50 8.44 1.29 11.55
C ASP A 50 8.84 2.30 12.64
N GLU A 51 9.25 1.84 13.82
CA GLU A 51 9.91 2.70 14.81
C GLU A 51 11.25 3.14 14.19
N GLY A 52 11.29 4.38 13.68
CA GLY A 52 12.57 5.01 13.35
C GLY A 52 13.48 4.98 14.58
N GLU A 53 14.78 4.80 14.36
CA GLU A 53 15.79 4.92 15.40
C GLU A 53 15.76 6.35 15.96
N ALA A 54 14.93 6.59 16.96
CA ALA A 54 14.95 7.83 17.71
C ALA A 54 16.25 7.82 18.53
N GLU A 55 17.25 8.58 18.08
CA GLU A 55 18.43 8.95 18.85
C GLU A 55 17.98 9.71 20.11
N GLY A 56 17.57 8.99 21.16
CA GLY A 56 16.99 9.63 22.34
C GLY A 56 16.34 8.72 23.37
N GLY A 57 16.18 7.41 23.12
CA GLY A 57 15.80 6.44 24.16
C GLY A 57 14.36 6.54 24.71
N GLU A 58 13.58 7.56 24.36
CA GLU A 58 12.16 7.61 24.67
C GLU A 58 11.37 6.91 23.56
N ALA A 59 11.12 5.62 23.77
CA ALA A 59 10.19 4.86 22.94
C ALA A 59 8.84 5.60 22.87
N CYS A 60 8.37 5.89 21.65
CA CYS A 60 7.09 6.55 21.41
C CYS A 60 5.96 5.66 21.95
N LYS A 61 5.49 5.93 23.17
CA LYS A 61 4.47 5.12 23.83
C LYS A 61 3.10 5.42 23.23
N TRP A 62 2.70 4.65 22.22
CA TRP A 62 1.32 4.62 21.76
C TRP A 62 0.45 3.91 22.80
N THR A 63 -0.21 4.66 23.67
CA THR A 63 -1.03 4.06 24.72
C THR A 63 -2.42 3.64 24.25
N LYS A 64 -2.95 4.16 23.12
CA LYS A 64 -4.25 3.77 22.52
C LYS A 64 -4.30 4.04 21.01
N GLY A 65 -4.97 3.15 20.26
CA GLY A 65 -5.06 3.19 18.80
C GLY A 65 -5.50 4.54 18.23
N VAL A 66 -4.85 4.95 17.13
CA VAL A 66 -5.09 6.20 16.41
C VAL A 66 -6.48 6.16 15.76
N GLN A 67 -7.17 7.28 15.61
CA GLN A 67 -8.34 7.36 14.72
C GLN A 67 -7.92 8.16 13.49
N ILE A 68 -8.01 7.54 12.31
CA ILE A 68 -7.69 8.20 11.04
C ILE A 68 -8.99 8.58 10.33
N GLY A 69 -9.07 9.86 9.98
CA GLY A 69 -10.17 10.42 9.20
C GLY A 69 -11.48 10.62 9.97
N LYS A 70 -12.05 11.83 9.85
CA LYS A 70 -13.43 12.14 10.23
C LYS A 70 -14.17 12.53 8.96
N ALA A 71 -15.12 11.71 8.51
CA ALA A 71 -16.05 12.14 7.47
C ALA A 71 -17.01 13.23 8.02
N PRO A 72 -17.54 14.14 7.17
CA PRO A 72 -18.71 14.94 7.50
C PRO A 72 -19.92 13.99 7.66
N GLY A 73 -20.07 13.40 8.86
CA GLY A 73 -21.06 12.34 9.13
C GLY A 73 -20.74 11.38 10.28
N ASN A 74 -19.79 11.68 11.17
CA ASN A 74 -19.47 10.91 12.40
C ASN A 74 -18.93 9.48 12.22
N ARG A 75 -18.55 9.03 11.02
CA ARG A 75 -17.84 7.76 10.85
C ARG A 75 -16.33 8.00 10.86
N SER A 76 -15.68 7.59 11.96
CA SER A 76 -14.22 7.54 12.08
C SER A 76 -13.74 6.13 11.77
N SER A 77 -12.64 5.97 11.02
CA SER A 77 -12.00 4.67 10.87
C SER A 77 -11.10 4.44 12.10
N LYS A 78 -11.31 3.30 12.77
CA LYS A 78 -10.50 2.93 13.94
C LYS A 78 -9.16 2.38 13.46
N VAL A 79 -8.04 3.01 13.81
CA VAL A 79 -6.73 2.45 13.48
C VAL A 79 -6.31 1.44 14.53
N VAL A 80 -6.03 0.22 14.10
CA VAL A 80 -5.31 -0.78 14.89
C VAL A 80 -3.85 -0.70 14.45
N ALA A 81 -3.02 0.02 15.21
CA ALA A 81 -1.61 0.15 14.89
C ALA A 81 -0.87 -1.16 15.19
N LEU A 82 -0.19 -1.72 14.18
CA LEU A 82 0.84 -2.73 14.34
C LEU A 82 2.19 -2.02 14.38
N VAL A 83 2.76 -1.95 15.58
CA VAL A 83 4.03 -1.27 15.82
C VAL A 83 5.17 -2.23 15.51
N VAL A 84 5.89 -1.96 14.43
CA VAL A 84 7.16 -2.61 14.12
C VAL A 84 8.23 -1.99 15.00
N LYS A 85 8.65 -2.73 16.03
CA LYS A 85 9.81 -2.34 16.82
C LYS A 85 11.05 -2.97 16.23
N GLY A 86 11.94 -2.16 15.69
CA GLY A 86 13.31 -2.58 15.40
C GLY A 86 13.98 -2.97 16.72
N ILE A 87 14.06 -4.27 17.00
CA ILE A 87 14.85 -4.74 18.12
C ILE A 87 16.12 -5.37 17.55
N ASP A 88 17.26 -4.74 17.84
CA ASP A 88 18.58 -5.34 17.60
C ASP A 88 18.61 -6.72 18.26
N ALA A 89 18.50 -7.79 17.46
CA ALA A 89 18.45 -9.16 17.96
C ALA A 89 19.67 -9.50 18.84
N GLN A 90 20.80 -8.80 18.66
CA GLN A 90 22.01 -8.97 19.47
C GLN A 90 21.92 -8.36 20.87
N LYS A 91 21.12 -7.31 21.10
CA LYS A 91 20.99 -6.68 22.43
C LYS A 91 19.96 -7.36 23.33
N GLN A 92 19.18 -8.31 22.79
CA GLN A 92 18.00 -8.87 23.46
C GLN A 92 18.28 -9.99 24.47
N GLN A 93 19.44 -10.65 24.46
CA GLN A 93 19.68 -11.77 25.38
C GLN A 93 19.71 -11.40 26.88
N GLN A 94 19.68 -10.10 27.24
CA GLN A 94 19.79 -9.66 28.64
C GLN A 94 18.61 -8.89 29.23
N GLN A 95 17.55 -8.57 28.48
CA GLN A 95 16.41 -7.80 29.03
C GLN A 95 15.09 -8.55 28.93
N GLN A 96 14.72 -9.23 30.02
CA GLN A 96 13.36 -9.70 30.27
C GLN A 96 12.46 -8.49 30.52
N GLN A 97 11.58 -8.15 29.56
CA GLN A 97 10.62 -7.05 29.74
C GLN A 97 9.44 -7.46 30.64
N PRO A 98 8.97 -6.57 31.54
CA PRO A 98 7.81 -6.82 32.39
C PRO A 98 6.50 -6.82 31.58
N VAL A 99 5.68 -7.84 31.81
CA VAL A 99 4.37 -8.05 31.17
C VAL A 99 3.39 -6.97 31.65
N LEU A 100 2.99 -6.06 30.77
CA LEU A 100 1.94 -5.07 31.01
C LEU A 100 0.55 -5.67 30.66
N PRO A 101 -0.49 -5.48 31.51
CA PRO A 101 -1.80 -6.08 31.30
C PRO A 101 -2.67 -5.26 30.33
N SER A 102 -3.44 -5.95 29.48
CA SER A 102 -4.48 -5.41 28.58
C SER A 102 -4.00 -4.58 27.37
N ALA A 103 -3.03 -5.11 26.61
CA ALA A 103 -2.53 -4.48 25.41
C ALA A 103 -3.38 -4.80 24.18
N THR A 104 -3.67 -3.77 23.37
CA THR A 104 -4.18 -3.91 22.00
C THR A 104 -3.33 -4.95 21.25
N PRO A 105 -3.94 -5.87 20.47
CA PRO A 105 -3.18 -6.93 19.83
C PRO A 105 -2.14 -6.26 18.91
N SER A 106 -0.88 -6.52 19.22
CA SER A 106 0.28 -5.90 18.59
C SER A 106 1.20 -6.99 18.08
N ALA A 107 1.61 -6.88 16.82
CA ALA A 107 2.65 -7.72 16.25
C ALA A 107 3.96 -6.96 16.24
N TYR A 108 5.04 -7.65 16.58
CA TYR A 108 6.39 -7.13 16.56
C TYR A 108 7.13 -7.72 15.37
N ILE A 109 7.79 -6.88 14.58
CA ILE A 109 8.60 -7.30 13.44
C ILE A 109 10.07 -7.01 13.79
N ALA A 110 10.87 -8.06 13.95
CA ALA A 110 12.28 -7.92 14.29
C ALA A 110 13.09 -7.61 13.02
N ARG A 111 13.86 -6.53 13.04
CA ARG A 111 14.74 -6.17 11.91
C ARG A 111 16.04 -6.96 12.01
N LEU A 112 16.38 -7.67 10.94
CA LEU A 112 17.67 -8.34 10.81
C LEU A 112 18.63 -7.42 10.08
N SER A 113 19.93 -7.51 10.41
CA SER A 113 20.99 -6.71 9.78
C SER A 113 21.81 -7.51 8.76
N ASN A 114 21.77 -8.84 8.83
CA ASN A 114 22.62 -9.71 8.03
C ASN A 114 21.88 -10.24 6.80
N ILE A 115 22.63 -10.35 5.70
CA ILE A 115 22.22 -10.95 4.44
C ILE A 115 23.29 -12.01 4.07
N PRO A 116 22.95 -13.31 3.95
CA PRO A 116 21.66 -13.95 4.26
C PRO A 116 21.27 -13.84 5.76
N PRO A 117 19.97 -13.94 6.09
CA PRO A 117 19.51 -13.79 7.47
C PRO A 117 19.81 -15.01 8.34
N ALA A 118 20.21 -14.77 9.58
CA ALA A 118 20.29 -15.79 10.63
C ALA A 118 19.09 -15.64 11.59
N PHE A 119 18.10 -16.52 11.48
CA PHE A 119 16.91 -16.46 12.33
C PHE A 119 17.21 -16.98 13.75
N PRO A 120 16.92 -16.19 14.81
CA PRO A 120 17.16 -16.59 16.19
C PRO A 120 16.42 -17.89 16.53
N THR A 121 17.08 -18.82 17.23
CA THR A 121 16.53 -20.15 17.55
C THR A 121 15.37 -20.13 18.54
N GLU A 122 15.36 -19.16 19.45
CA GLU A 122 14.45 -19.10 20.60
C GLU A 122 13.57 -17.84 20.60
N SER A 123 13.32 -17.22 19.45
CA SER A 123 12.51 -16.00 19.42
C SER A 123 11.02 -16.28 19.64
N THR A 124 10.41 -15.48 20.50
CA THR A 124 8.95 -15.33 20.58
C THR A 124 8.39 -14.62 19.36
N HIS A 125 9.24 -13.89 18.63
CA HIS A 125 8.89 -13.18 17.40
C HIS A 125 8.69 -14.16 16.23
N LYS A 126 7.58 -13.98 15.51
CA LYS A 126 7.28 -14.73 14.28
C LYS A 126 7.59 -13.92 13.02
N HIS A 127 7.82 -12.62 13.13
CA HIS A 127 7.90 -11.70 11.99
C HIS A 127 9.27 -11.04 11.94
N PHE A 128 9.88 -11.04 10.75
CA PHE A 128 11.22 -10.54 10.54
C PHE A 128 11.26 -9.67 9.29
N ALA A 129 11.83 -8.47 9.41
CA ALA A 129 12.13 -7.61 8.27
C ALA A 129 13.62 -7.74 7.92
N LEU A 130 13.90 -8.05 6.66
CA LEU A 130 15.27 -8.11 6.17
C LEU A 130 15.76 -6.69 5.80
N PRO A 131 17.08 -6.45 5.78
CA PRO A 131 17.61 -5.23 5.20
C PRO A 131 17.21 -5.13 3.72
N THR A 132 17.18 -3.90 3.21
CA THR A 132 16.96 -3.66 1.77
C THR A 132 18.08 -4.30 0.96
N PHE A 133 17.73 -5.06 -0.06
CA PHE A 133 18.70 -5.66 -0.97
C PHE A 133 19.36 -4.56 -1.80
N THR A 134 20.66 -4.34 -1.61
CA THR A 134 21.42 -3.41 -2.46
C THR A 134 21.57 -4.00 -3.86
N LEU A 135 21.64 -3.14 -4.89
CA LEU A 135 21.79 -3.61 -6.27
C LEU A 135 23.15 -4.29 -6.54
N GLN A 136 24.11 -4.10 -5.61
CA GLN A 136 25.45 -4.68 -5.70
C GLN A 136 25.54 -6.10 -5.13
N HIS A 137 24.59 -6.50 -4.28
CA HIS A 137 24.60 -7.81 -3.66
C HIS A 137 23.77 -8.80 -4.49
N SER A 138 24.43 -9.84 -5.03
CA SER A 138 23.75 -10.93 -5.72
C SER A 138 23.31 -12.00 -4.72
N ILE A 139 22.03 -12.34 -4.71
CA ILE A 139 21.47 -13.44 -3.92
C ILE A 139 22.05 -14.79 -4.40
N ARG A 140 22.44 -14.88 -5.68
CA ARG A 140 22.98 -16.11 -6.28
C ARG A 140 24.29 -16.54 -5.65
N ASP A 141 25.13 -15.59 -5.24
CA ASP A 141 26.43 -15.85 -4.62
C ASP A 141 26.28 -16.61 -3.29
N ASP A 142 25.22 -16.29 -2.53
CA ASP A 142 24.92 -16.90 -1.23
C ASP A 142 23.65 -17.78 -1.24
N LEU A 143 23.22 -18.24 -2.42
CA LEU A 143 21.95 -18.92 -2.60
C LEU A 143 21.75 -20.14 -1.67
N PRO A 144 22.74 -21.03 -1.44
CA PRO A 144 22.57 -22.14 -0.51
C PRO A 144 22.25 -21.69 0.92
N ALA A 145 22.94 -20.67 1.41
CA ALA A 145 22.73 -20.12 2.74
C ALA A 145 21.35 -19.46 2.88
N TRP A 146 20.90 -18.76 1.82
CA TRP A 146 19.53 -18.26 1.71
C TRP A 146 18.48 -19.36 1.79
N LEU A 147 18.65 -20.44 1.03
CA LEU A 147 17.70 -21.56 1.03
C LEU A 147 17.65 -22.27 2.38
N ASP A 148 18.77 -22.36 3.11
CA ASP A 148 18.79 -22.89 4.47
C ASP A 148 18.08 -21.97 5.46
N ALA A 149 18.31 -20.66 5.37
CA ALA A 149 17.61 -19.67 6.18
C ALA A 149 16.09 -19.69 5.94
N LEU A 150 15.65 -19.72 4.68
CA LEU A 150 14.22 -19.77 4.34
C LEU A 150 13.59 -21.12 4.71
N SER A 151 14.33 -22.23 4.61
CA SER A 151 13.84 -23.52 5.10
C SER A 151 13.66 -23.52 6.62
N LEU A 152 14.54 -22.84 7.37
CA LEU A 152 14.38 -22.66 8.81
C LEU A 152 13.18 -21.76 9.14
N ALA A 153 13.00 -20.67 8.38
CA ALA A 153 11.83 -19.81 8.49
C ALA A 153 10.54 -20.60 8.24
N SER A 154 10.54 -21.50 7.26
CA SER A 154 9.36 -22.29 6.92
C SER A 154 8.98 -23.30 7.99
N GLN A 155 9.96 -24.01 8.55
CA GLN A 155 9.78 -24.90 9.69
C GLN A 155 9.14 -24.21 10.89
N ARG A 156 9.43 -22.91 11.06
CA ARG A 156 8.93 -22.09 12.17
C ARG A 156 7.73 -21.24 11.79
N GLN A 157 7.22 -21.36 10.57
CA GLN A 157 6.11 -20.58 10.04
C GLN A 157 6.33 -19.07 10.22
N LEU A 158 7.56 -18.60 9.97
CA LEU A 158 7.91 -17.19 10.10
C LEU A 158 7.33 -16.37 8.95
N ILE A 159 7.16 -15.08 9.22
CA ILE A 159 6.86 -14.07 8.21
C ILE A 159 8.15 -13.31 7.92
N VAL A 160 8.56 -13.32 6.65
CA VAL A 160 9.81 -12.71 6.20
C VAL A 160 9.45 -11.57 5.25
N GLU A 161 9.79 -10.34 5.63
CA GLU A 161 9.60 -9.17 4.79
C GLU A 161 10.87 -8.87 4.01
N LEU A 162 10.72 -8.73 2.70
CA LEU A 162 11.76 -8.43 1.74
C LEU A 162 11.56 -6.98 1.25
N SER A 163 12.60 -6.16 1.38
CA SER A 163 12.62 -4.79 0.85
C SER A 163 13.56 -4.76 -0.34
N LEU A 164 13.03 -4.48 -1.53
CA LEU A 164 13.80 -4.42 -2.77
C LEU A 164 14.25 -2.98 -3.02
N SER A 165 15.43 -2.80 -3.62
CA SER A 165 15.92 -1.48 -3.97
C SER A 165 15.24 -1.00 -5.24
N ASP A 166 14.75 0.23 -5.24
CA ASP A 166 14.27 0.91 -6.44
C ASP A 166 15.40 1.55 -7.27
N GLY A 167 16.66 1.34 -6.85
CA GLY A 167 17.86 1.86 -7.50
C GLY A 167 18.06 3.37 -7.36
N SER A 168 17.25 4.06 -6.56
CA SER A 168 17.37 5.53 -6.39
C SER A 168 18.43 5.96 -5.37
N GLN A 169 18.74 5.10 -4.40
CA GLN A 169 19.60 5.45 -3.25
C GLN A 169 21.06 5.04 -3.44
N ASP A 170 21.37 4.15 -4.39
CA ASP A 170 22.73 3.63 -4.54
C ASP A 170 23.62 4.58 -5.35
N ALA A 171 24.90 4.63 -4.96
CA ALA A 171 25.98 5.53 -5.40
C ALA A 171 26.35 5.50 -6.89
N LEU A 172 25.52 4.91 -7.76
CA LEU A 172 25.64 4.96 -9.21
C LEU A 172 25.00 6.25 -9.78
N ALA A 173 25.15 7.38 -9.08
CA ALA A 173 24.66 8.68 -9.56
C ALA A 173 25.26 9.06 -10.93
N ASP A 174 26.41 8.48 -11.29
CA ASP A 174 27.09 8.68 -12.56
C ASP A 174 26.80 7.56 -13.60
N GLY A 175 26.04 6.54 -13.21
CA GLY A 175 25.72 5.40 -14.08
C GLY A 175 24.66 5.72 -15.12
N ASP A 176 24.75 5.09 -16.29
CA ASP A 176 23.69 5.14 -17.30
C ASP A 176 22.40 4.54 -16.69
N GLY A 177 21.25 5.19 -16.90
CA GLY A 177 19.97 4.73 -16.41
C GLY A 177 19.65 3.30 -16.86
N GLU A 178 20.13 2.89 -18.03
CA GLU A 178 19.99 1.52 -18.54
C GLU A 178 20.69 0.47 -17.67
N GLU A 179 21.86 0.78 -17.10
CA GLU A 179 22.59 -0.14 -16.21
C GLU A 179 21.81 -0.35 -14.92
N ARG A 180 21.29 0.74 -14.34
CA ARG A 180 20.44 0.66 -13.14
C ARG A 180 19.20 -0.19 -13.40
N ASP A 181 18.51 0.05 -14.51
CA ASP A 181 17.30 -0.71 -14.85
C ASP A 181 17.61 -2.21 -15.02
N ARG A 182 18.76 -2.54 -15.62
CA ARG A 182 19.24 -3.92 -15.75
C ARG A 182 19.52 -4.56 -14.40
N LEU A 183 20.12 -3.84 -13.45
CA LEU A 183 20.38 -4.34 -12.10
C LEU A 183 19.09 -4.57 -11.32
N VAL A 184 18.10 -3.68 -11.43
CA VAL A 184 16.76 -3.87 -10.83
C VAL A 184 16.08 -5.12 -11.41
N ALA A 185 16.11 -5.29 -12.74
CA ALA A 185 15.55 -6.48 -13.38
C ALA A 185 16.26 -7.78 -12.93
N LEU A 186 17.58 -7.73 -12.75
CA LEU A 186 18.36 -8.85 -12.23
C LEU A 186 17.99 -9.17 -10.76
N GLN A 187 17.82 -8.15 -9.92
CA GLN A 187 17.35 -8.33 -8.55
C GLN A 187 15.96 -9.00 -8.51
N HIS A 188 15.04 -8.60 -9.39
CA HIS A 188 13.73 -9.25 -9.51
C HIS A 188 13.84 -10.74 -9.89
N GLU A 189 14.69 -11.08 -10.86
CA GLU A 189 14.95 -12.47 -11.28
C GLU A 189 15.53 -13.31 -10.14
N GLU A 190 16.47 -12.75 -9.38
CA GLU A 190 17.10 -13.45 -8.26
C GLU A 190 16.14 -13.71 -7.10
N VAL A 191 15.28 -12.74 -6.76
CA VAL A 191 14.24 -12.90 -5.73
C VAL A 191 13.23 -13.96 -6.17
N GLU A 192 12.82 -13.94 -7.43
CA GLU A 192 11.93 -14.96 -8.00
C GLU A 192 12.55 -16.35 -7.93
N GLU A 193 13.82 -16.48 -8.31
CA GLU A 193 14.57 -17.74 -8.26
C GLU A 193 14.67 -18.26 -6.82
N LEU A 194 14.99 -17.38 -5.87
CA LEU A 194 15.06 -17.70 -4.44
C LEU A 194 13.72 -18.22 -3.92
N LEU A 195 12.62 -17.48 -4.17
CA LEU A 195 11.30 -17.86 -3.70
C LEU A 195 10.83 -19.18 -4.32
N SER A 196 11.04 -19.35 -5.63
CA SER A 196 10.68 -20.58 -6.35
C SER A 196 11.42 -21.80 -5.80
N LYS A 197 12.74 -21.70 -5.62
CA LYS A 197 13.57 -22.79 -5.05
C LYS A 197 13.20 -23.08 -3.60
N SER A 198 12.93 -22.05 -2.80
CA SER A 198 12.50 -22.24 -1.40
C SER A 198 11.16 -22.99 -1.32
N PHE A 199 10.21 -22.66 -2.20
CA PHE A 199 8.92 -23.33 -2.28
C PHE A 199 9.05 -24.78 -2.71
N SER A 200 9.85 -25.07 -3.74
CA SER A 200 10.09 -26.45 -4.19
C SER A 200 10.69 -27.32 -3.07
N ARG A 201 11.66 -26.78 -2.31
CA ARG A 201 12.26 -27.49 -1.17
C ARG A 201 11.25 -27.79 -0.06
N ASP A 202 10.39 -26.83 0.24
CA ASP A 202 9.32 -27.01 1.23
C ASP A 202 8.26 -28.01 0.75
N PHE A 203 7.91 -27.96 -0.53
CA PHE A 203 6.93 -28.86 -1.14
C PHE A 203 7.41 -30.32 -1.11
N GLU A 204 8.66 -30.57 -1.51
CA GLU A 204 9.27 -31.91 -1.44
C GLU A 204 9.32 -32.44 0.00
N ARG A 205 9.57 -31.57 0.97
CA ARG A 205 9.57 -31.94 2.38
C ARG A 205 8.18 -32.37 2.82
N TRP A 206 7.17 -31.57 2.48
CA TRP A 206 5.78 -31.86 2.80
C TRP A 206 5.30 -33.17 2.17
N GLU A 207 5.69 -33.46 0.92
CA GLU A 207 5.36 -34.72 0.24
C GLU A 207 6.00 -35.94 0.95
N LYS A 208 7.26 -35.81 1.37
CA LYS A 208 7.98 -36.84 2.14
C LYS A 208 7.35 -37.08 3.52
N GLU A 209 6.94 -36.02 4.22
CA GLU A 209 6.26 -36.10 5.51
C GLU A 209 4.86 -36.71 5.37
N SER A 210 4.10 -36.30 4.35
CA SER A 210 2.76 -36.84 4.07
C SER A 210 2.79 -38.32 3.72
N SER A 211 3.81 -38.76 2.96
CA SER A 211 4.01 -40.17 2.61
C SER A 211 4.32 -41.02 3.85
N ARG A 212 5.09 -40.49 4.81
CA ARG A 212 5.37 -41.17 6.09
C ARG A 212 4.16 -41.24 7.00
N SER A 213 3.36 -40.17 7.03
CA SER A 213 2.12 -40.15 7.80
C SER A 213 1.09 -41.13 7.25
N ALA A 214 1.03 -41.38 5.93
CA ALA A 214 0.10 -42.35 5.37
C ALA A 214 0.37 -43.81 5.81
N GLU A 215 1.60 -44.15 6.20
CA GLU A 215 1.94 -45.48 6.74
C GLU A 215 1.54 -45.65 8.21
N THR A 216 1.29 -44.56 8.91
CA THR A 216 0.81 -44.58 10.30
C THR A 216 -0.68 -44.27 10.26
N ASP A 217 -1.56 -45.19 10.70
CA ASP A 217 -3.03 -45.03 10.76
C ASP A 217 -3.53 -43.86 11.67
N ALA A 218 -2.71 -42.83 11.89
CA ALA A 218 -3.07 -41.59 12.54
C ALA A 218 -4.06 -40.80 11.66
N ALA A 219 -5.16 -40.36 12.28
CA ALA A 219 -6.19 -39.56 11.62
C ALA A 219 -5.57 -38.35 10.89
N PRO A 220 -6.04 -38.01 9.68
CA PRO A 220 -5.48 -36.91 8.91
C PRO A 220 -5.63 -35.62 9.73
N ALA A 221 -4.50 -35.05 10.13
CA ALA A 221 -4.48 -33.71 10.70
C ALA A 221 -5.23 -32.79 9.74
N SER A 222 -6.17 -32.01 10.27
CA SER A 222 -7.00 -31.09 9.50
C SER A 222 -6.14 -30.32 8.51
N SER A 223 -6.61 -30.22 7.27
CA SER A 223 -5.93 -29.60 6.13
C SER A 223 -5.77 -28.07 6.26
N GLU A 224 -5.49 -27.57 7.47
CA GLU A 224 -5.11 -26.18 7.71
C GLU A 224 -3.93 -25.87 6.81
N GLY A 225 -4.19 -24.96 5.85
CA GLY A 225 -3.47 -24.89 4.58
C GLY A 225 -1.96 -24.84 4.70
N MET A 226 -1.29 -25.44 3.71
CA MET A 226 0.16 -25.45 3.45
C MET A 226 0.97 -24.68 4.49
N SER A 227 1.26 -25.32 5.63
CA SER A 227 2.04 -24.70 6.70
C SER A 227 3.45 -24.38 6.21
N GLY A 228 3.95 -23.16 6.47
CA GLY A 228 5.28 -22.74 6.08
C GLY A 228 5.47 -21.24 6.19
N ALA A 229 6.63 -20.75 5.72
CA ALA A 229 6.98 -19.33 5.77
C ALA A 229 6.08 -18.52 4.84
N ARG A 230 5.76 -17.30 5.27
CA ARG A 230 5.04 -16.32 4.46
C ARG A 230 5.98 -15.18 4.10
N PHE A 231 5.89 -14.71 2.87
CA PHE A 231 6.79 -13.69 2.34
C PHE A 231 6.00 -12.42 2.07
N VAL A 232 6.57 -11.27 2.43
CA VAL A 232 5.95 -9.97 2.20
C VAL A 232 6.93 -9.10 1.44
N LEU A 233 6.54 -8.61 0.26
CA LEU A 233 7.33 -7.61 -0.46
C LEU A 233 6.87 -6.22 -0.04
N ASP A 234 7.81 -5.40 0.43
CA ASP A 234 7.52 -4.01 0.77
C ASP A 234 7.54 -3.10 -0.47
N ALA A 235 6.93 -1.91 -0.34
CA ALA A 235 6.96 -0.83 -1.33
C ALA A 235 6.56 -1.28 -2.76
N PHE A 236 5.44 -1.98 -2.90
CA PHE A 236 4.96 -2.54 -4.17
C PHE A 236 5.93 -3.54 -4.84
N GLY A 237 6.99 -3.97 -4.15
CA GLY A 237 8.06 -4.77 -4.75
C GLY A 237 8.91 -3.96 -5.75
N ALA A 238 9.30 -2.74 -5.38
CA ALA A 238 10.17 -1.84 -6.15
C ALA A 238 9.70 -1.55 -7.60
N PRO A 239 8.55 -0.87 -7.77
CA PRO A 239 8.06 -0.48 -9.09
C PRO A 239 8.96 0.59 -9.72
N PRO A 240 8.88 0.81 -11.04
CA PRO A 240 9.57 1.93 -11.68
C PRO A 240 8.99 3.27 -11.22
N THR A 241 9.79 4.08 -10.52
CA THR A 241 9.34 5.34 -9.89
C THR A 241 9.78 6.60 -10.62
N HIS A 242 10.79 6.52 -11.50
CA HIS A 242 11.42 7.67 -12.14
C HIS A 242 10.75 8.11 -13.45
N LEU A 243 9.71 7.40 -13.89
CA LEU A 243 9.00 7.67 -15.15
C LEU A 243 7.68 8.40 -14.88
N ALA A 244 7.37 9.38 -15.74
CA ALA A 244 6.02 9.94 -15.81
C ALA A 244 5.02 8.88 -16.30
N SER A 245 3.78 8.94 -15.83
CA SER A 245 2.68 8.01 -16.10
C SER A 245 2.45 7.73 -17.58
N THR A 246 2.57 8.75 -18.43
CA THR A 246 2.42 8.64 -19.89
C THR A 246 3.51 7.79 -20.53
N HIS A 247 4.74 7.86 -20.00
CA HIS A 247 5.88 7.05 -20.43
C HIS A 247 5.88 5.68 -19.77
N LEU A 248 5.49 5.60 -18.50
CA LEU A 248 5.44 4.39 -17.70
C LEU A 248 4.61 3.29 -18.38
N LEU A 249 3.42 3.63 -18.87
CA LEU A 249 2.51 2.69 -19.58
C LEU A 249 3.13 2.01 -20.83
N ARG A 250 4.15 2.63 -21.44
CA ARG A 250 4.83 2.11 -22.64
C ARG A 250 6.25 1.62 -22.34
N SER A 251 6.69 1.74 -21.09
CA SER A 251 8.06 1.43 -20.70
C SER A 251 8.28 -0.08 -20.63
N LYS A 252 9.49 -0.49 -21.03
CA LYS A 252 9.95 -1.87 -20.85
C LYS A 252 10.04 -2.24 -19.36
N GLN A 253 10.45 -1.29 -18.53
CA GLN A 253 10.53 -1.45 -17.08
C GLN A 253 9.18 -1.84 -16.45
N LEU A 254 8.08 -1.17 -16.84
CA LEU A 254 6.75 -1.54 -16.34
C LEU A 254 6.36 -2.94 -16.78
N GLN A 255 6.67 -3.34 -18.02
CA GLN A 255 6.38 -4.68 -18.53
C GLN A 255 7.19 -5.77 -17.82
N GLU A 256 8.46 -5.49 -17.51
CA GLU A 256 9.33 -6.40 -16.76
C GLU A 256 8.86 -6.54 -15.31
N TRP A 257 8.56 -5.42 -14.66
CA TRP A 257 8.03 -5.40 -13.29
C TRP A 257 6.65 -6.05 -13.19
N SER A 258 5.72 -5.79 -14.11
CA SER A 258 4.41 -6.46 -14.12
C SER A 258 4.54 -7.95 -14.40
N GLY A 259 5.47 -8.35 -15.28
CA GLY A 259 5.85 -9.74 -15.50
C GLY A 259 6.40 -10.40 -14.22
N PHE A 260 7.22 -9.68 -13.44
CA PHE A 260 7.68 -10.12 -12.13
C PHE A 260 6.52 -10.32 -11.15
N CYS A 261 5.59 -9.37 -11.04
CA CYS A 261 4.38 -9.52 -10.22
C CYS A 261 3.55 -10.74 -10.61
N ALA A 262 3.37 -11.00 -11.90
CA ALA A 262 2.64 -12.17 -12.40
C ALA A 262 3.33 -13.50 -12.03
N ARG A 263 4.67 -13.54 -12.04
CA ARG A 263 5.43 -14.74 -11.63
C ARG A 263 5.43 -14.93 -10.12
N LEU A 264 5.52 -13.85 -9.34
CA LEU A 264 5.32 -13.90 -7.89
C LEU A 264 3.94 -14.42 -7.50
N ALA A 265 2.91 -14.11 -8.29
CA ALA A 265 1.55 -14.60 -8.04
C ALA A 265 1.42 -16.13 -8.08
N LEU A 266 2.35 -16.83 -8.73
CA LEU A 266 2.42 -18.30 -8.72
C LEU A 266 2.83 -18.85 -7.35
N HIS A 267 3.44 -18.01 -6.49
CA HIS A 267 3.79 -18.38 -5.13
C HIS A 267 2.63 -18.06 -4.17
N PRO A 268 1.92 -19.07 -3.63
CA PRO A 268 0.69 -18.84 -2.86
C PRO A 268 0.90 -18.13 -1.52
N ARG A 269 2.14 -18.06 -1.03
CA ARG A 269 2.50 -17.46 0.26
C ARG A 269 3.17 -16.09 0.17
N VAL A 270 3.17 -15.47 -1.01
CA VAL A 270 3.70 -14.11 -1.21
C VAL A 270 2.57 -13.08 -1.08
N TYR A 271 2.83 -12.04 -0.30
CA TYR A 271 1.99 -10.87 -0.10
C TYR A 271 2.75 -9.62 -0.53
N VAL A 272 2.03 -8.55 -0.88
CA VAL A 272 2.64 -7.26 -1.25
C VAL A 272 2.04 -6.14 -0.43
N LYS A 273 2.91 -5.29 0.14
CA LYS A 273 2.52 -4.06 0.82
C LYS A 273 2.34 -2.91 -0.16
N LEU A 274 1.23 -2.20 -0.02
CA LEU A 274 0.92 -0.95 -0.70
C LEU A 274 1.47 0.22 0.12
N SER A 275 2.79 0.27 0.28
CA SER A 275 3.54 1.34 0.94
C SER A 275 4.24 2.22 -0.08
N PRO A 276 4.41 3.53 0.19
CA PRO A 276 5.00 4.43 -0.78
C PRO A 276 6.49 4.08 -0.98
N PRO A 277 6.96 3.89 -2.24
CA PRO A 277 8.38 3.71 -2.50
C PRO A 277 9.18 4.94 -2.07
N ALA A 278 10.27 4.75 -1.32
CA ALA A 278 11.06 5.86 -0.78
C ALA A 278 11.58 6.81 -1.88
N SER A 279 11.98 6.28 -3.04
CA SER A 279 12.40 7.09 -4.21
C SER A 279 11.34 7.99 -4.80
N SER A 280 10.07 7.62 -4.65
CA SER A 280 8.96 8.30 -5.32
C SER A 280 8.55 9.59 -4.59
N LEU A 281 9.04 9.77 -3.36
CA LEU A 281 8.74 10.94 -2.56
C LEU A 281 9.76 12.04 -2.85
N PRO A 282 9.33 13.29 -3.10
CA PRO A 282 10.26 14.37 -3.33
C PRO A 282 11.12 14.54 -2.08
N ARG A 283 12.45 14.51 -2.26
CA ARG A 283 13.37 14.95 -1.22
C ARG A 283 13.03 16.41 -0.94
N GLY A 284 12.88 16.77 0.34
CA GLY A 284 12.55 18.13 0.77
C GLY A 284 13.67 19.10 0.39
N GLY A 285 13.71 19.50 -0.88
CA GLY A 285 14.70 20.38 -1.45
C GLY A 285 14.31 21.83 -1.20
N GLY A 286 14.64 22.33 -0.02
CA GLY A 286 14.95 23.74 0.07
C GLY A 286 16.35 23.93 -0.51
N ASP A 287 16.50 24.69 -1.59
CA ASP A 287 17.79 25.12 -2.19
C ASP A 287 18.73 25.87 -1.20
N ALA A 288 18.34 25.97 0.07
CA ALA A 288 19.01 26.68 1.16
C ALA A 288 19.58 25.73 2.25
N ALA A 289 19.67 24.42 2.00
CA ALA A 289 20.38 23.52 2.89
C ALA A 289 21.89 23.78 2.80
N GLU A 290 22.38 24.69 3.66
CA GLU A 290 23.80 24.84 3.98
C GLU A 290 24.42 23.45 4.19
N GLU A 291 25.59 23.21 3.59
CA GLU A 291 26.38 21.95 3.51
C GLU A 291 26.77 21.30 4.87
N GLY A 292 26.09 21.59 5.98
CA GLY A 292 26.61 21.35 7.32
C GLY A 292 26.34 19.97 7.95
N GLN A 293 25.14 19.39 7.83
CA GLN A 293 24.80 18.17 8.59
C GLN A 293 23.84 17.27 7.81
N GLY A 294 24.38 16.16 7.29
CA GLY A 294 23.71 15.17 6.44
C GLY A 294 22.71 14.29 7.17
N LEU A 295 21.65 14.88 7.72
CA LEU A 295 20.47 14.13 8.13
C LEU A 295 19.61 13.89 6.88
N GLU A 296 19.50 12.63 6.45
CA GLU A 296 18.65 12.25 5.32
C GLU A 296 17.18 12.60 5.63
N THR A 297 16.73 13.77 5.18
CA THR A 297 15.32 14.15 5.28
C THR A 297 14.51 13.23 4.38
N LYS A 298 13.71 12.36 5.01
CA LYS A 298 12.71 11.51 4.34
C LYS A 298 11.83 12.38 3.44
N GLY A 299 11.57 11.90 2.23
CA GLY A 299 10.69 12.60 1.29
C GLY A 299 9.27 12.71 1.85
N SER A 300 8.56 13.78 1.46
CA SER A 300 7.23 14.09 2.01
C SER A 300 6.18 14.19 0.91
N LEU A 301 5.05 13.47 1.05
CA LEU A 301 3.88 13.65 0.17
C LEU A 301 3.30 15.07 0.25
N LYS A 302 3.47 15.75 1.39
CA LYS A 302 2.99 17.13 1.58
C LYS A 302 3.79 18.13 0.77
N ALA A 303 5.06 17.84 0.51
CA ALA A 303 5.94 18.69 -0.28
C ALA A 303 5.66 18.61 -1.79
N MET A 304 4.89 17.62 -2.26
CA MET A 304 4.48 17.55 -3.66
C MET A 304 3.49 18.66 -3.99
N ASP A 305 3.78 19.39 -5.06
CA ASP A 305 2.80 20.29 -5.69
C ASP A 305 1.60 19.49 -6.25
N LYS A 306 0.57 20.22 -6.69
CA LYS A 306 -0.68 19.62 -7.17
C LYS A 306 -0.48 18.76 -8.42
N GLU A 307 0.41 19.14 -9.32
CA GLU A 307 0.65 18.43 -10.58
C GLU A 307 1.47 17.15 -10.33
N ALA A 308 2.56 17.25 -9.56
CA ALA A 308 3.37 16.13 -9.11
C ALA A 308 2.54 15.11 -8.32
N ARG A 309 1.65 15.57 -7.43
CA ARG A 309 0.75 14.68 -6.68
C ARG A 309 -0.27 13.99 -7.59
N ALA A 310 -0.82 14.70 -8.57
CA ALA A 310 -1.72 14.11 -9.56
C ALA A 310 -1.00 13.05 -10.41
N GLU A 311 0.23 13.33 -10.81
CA GLU A 311 1.08 12.40 -11.55
C GLU A 311 1.46 11.17 -10.72
N PHE A 312 1.85 11.38 -9.46
CA PHE A 312 2.12 10.30 -8.52
C PHE A 312 0.90 9.41 -8.31
N ARG A 313 -0.30 9.99 -8.14
CA ARG A 313 -1.57 9.23 -8.07
C ARG A 313 -1.80 8.37 -9.32
N ARG A 314 -1.52 8.88 -10.52
CA ARG A 314 -1.64 8.11 -11.78
C ARG A 314 -0.66 6.94 -11.79
N ASN A 315 0.58 7.15 -11.37
CA ASN A 315 1.59 6.09 -11.26
C ASN A 315 1.15 5.01 -10.25
N VAL A 316 0.71 5.41 -9.06
CA VAL A 316 0.18 4.49 -8.03
C VAL A 316 -1.00 3.68 -8.56
N ARG A 317 -1.91 4.30 -9.34
CA ARG A 317 -2.99 3.58 -10.01
C ARG A 317 -2.48 2.49 -10.96
N ILE A 318 -1.48 2.80 -11.78
CA ILE A 318 -0.88 1.83 -12.71
C ILE A 318 -0.28 0.65 -11.93
N TRP A 319 0.43 0.93 -10.82
CA TRP A 319 1.05 -0.11 -9.99
C TRP A 319 -0.01 -0.99 -9.29
N ILE A 320 -1.04 -0.38 -8.70
CA ILE A 320 -2.13 -1.11 -8.03
C ILE A 320 -2.89 -1.98 -9.04
N ASP A 321 -3.17 -1.49 -10.24
CA ASP A 321 -3.87 -2.26 -11.29
C ASP A 321 -3.09 -3.52 -11.67
N ALA A 322 -1.77 -3.39 -11.89
CA ALA A 322 -0.90 -4.52 -12.19
C ALA A 322 -0.82 -5.55 -11.03
N LEU A 323 -0.76 -5.08 -9.78
CA LEU A 323 -0.75 -5.96 -8.61
C LEU A 323 -2.10 -6.65 -8.40
N LEU A 324 -3.22 -5.96 -8.62
CA LEU A 324 -4.55 -6.56 -8.51
C LEU A 324 -4.76 -7.66 -9.56
N ASP A 325 -4.33 -7.41 -10.81
CA ASP A 325 -4.41 -8.40 -11.89
C ASP A 325 -3.56 -9.65 -11.57
N ALA A 326 -2.37 -9.46 -11.02
CA ALA A 326 -1.48 -10.56 -10.66
C ALA A 326 -1.92 -11.29 -9.38
N LEU A 327 -2.12 -10.56 -8.28
CA LEU A 327 -2.20 -11.14 -6.93
C LEU A 327 -3.63 -11.28 -6.42
N GLY A 328 -4.57 -10.49 -6.93
CA GLY A 328 -5.91 -10.31 -6.38
C GLY A 328 -5.92 -9.47 -5.09
N ASP A 329 -7.11 -9.20 -4.55
CA ASP A 329 -7.33 -8.43 -3.33
C ASP A 329 -6.93 -9.17 -2.04
N GLU A 330 -6.82 -10.50 -2.08
CA GLU A 330 -6.49 -11.36 -0.93
C GLU A 330 -5.03 -11.30 -0.46
N ARG A 331 -4.14 -10.76 -1.30
CA ARG A 331 -2.68 -10.77 -1.08
C ARG A 331 -2.06 -9.38 -1.03
N LEU A 332 -2.88 -8.33 -1.07
CA LEU A 332 -2.45 -6.94 -0.92
C LEU A 332 -2.72 -6.44 0.50
N ILE A 333 -1.79 -5.68 1.05
CA ILE A 333 -1.87 -5.14 2.41
C ILE A 333 -1.55 -3.65 2.35
N PHE A 334 -2.42 -2.80 2.86
CA PHE A 334 -2.08 -1.40 3.06
C PHE A 334 -0.97 -1.27 4.12
N ALA A 335 0.04 -0.47 3.82
CA ALA A 335 1.09 -0.13 4.77
C ALA A 335 1.53 1.32 4.56
N ALA A 336 1.98 1.95 5.63
CA ALA A 336 2.53 3.30 5.61
C ALA A 336 4.02 3.28 6.02
N THR A 337 4.72 2.19 5.71
CA THR A 337 6.16 2.05 5.97
C THR A 337 6.93 3.14 5.24
N GLY A 338 8.00 3.64 5.87
CA GLY A 338 8.82 4.74 5.34
C GLY A 338 8.29 6.15 5.61
N LEU A 339 7.01 6.34 5.95
CA LEU A 339 6.46 7.65 6.27
C LEU A 339 6.74 8.07 7.72
N ASP A 340 6.76 9.38 7.97
CA ASP A 340 6.91 9.91 9.32
C ASP A 340 5.63 9.72 10.14
N ALA A 341 5.60 8.62 10.90
CA ALA A 341 4.50 8.33 11.82
C ALA A 341 4.57 9.11 13.14
N SER A 342 5.67 9.84 13.42
CA SER A 342 5.80 10.63 14.65
C SER A 342 4.75 11.75 14.74
N GLN A 343 4.20 12.15 13.60
CA GLN A 343 3.20 13.20 13.49
C GLN A 343 1.75 12.72 13.63
N LEU A 344 1.48 11.43 13.84
CA LEU A 344 0.08 11.04 14.04
C LEU A 344 -0.43 11.64 15.36
N PRO A 345 -1.62 12.27 15.37
CA PRO A 345 -2.17 12.81 16.58
C PRO A 345 -2.31 11.68 17.60
N ALA A 346 -1.69 11.83 18.77
CA ALA A 346 -1.98 10.97 19.91
C ALA A 346 -3.50 10.96 20.08
N SER A 347 -4.12 9.77 20.16
CA SER A 347 -5.58 9.62 20.26
C SER A 347 -6.14 10.35 21.47
N THR A 348 -6.36 11.66 21.32
CA THR A 348 -7.23 12.42 22.18
C THR A 348 -8.62 11.97 21.79
N SER A 349 -9.22 11.13 22.64
CA SER A 349 -10.63 10.77 22.61
C SER A 349 -11.45 12.06 22.52
N ALA A 350 -11.68 12.54 21.31
CA ALA A 350 -12.32 13.82 21.08
C ALA A 350 -13.80 13.64 21.43
N SER A 351 -14.17 14.01 22.66
CA SER A 351 -15.55 14.23 23.03
C SER A 351 -16.13 15.25 22.06
N VAL A 352 -17.03 14.80 21.18
CA VAL A 352 -17.72 15.66 20.23
C VAL A 352 -18.43 16.76 21.03
N PRO A 353 -18.06 18.05 20.88
CA PRO A 353 -18.83 19.12 21.48
C PRO A 353 -20.22 19.11 20.84
N ALA A 354 -21.24 19.01 21.69
CA ALA A 354 -22.62 18.91 21.27
C ALA A 354 -23.04 20.15 20.44
N SER A 355 -23.65 19.87 19.27
CA SER A 355 -24.60 20.71 18.53
C SER A 355 -24.18 22.15 18.19
N THR A 356 -23.79 22.36 16.93
CA THR A 356 -23.88 23.66 16.27
C THR A 356 -25.37 24.01 16.05
N PRO A 357 -25.82 25.24 16.35
CA PRO A 357 -27.21 25.67 16.14
C PRO A 357 -27.57 25.71 14.64
N ALA A 358 -28.83 25.35 14.35
CA ALA A 358 -29.42 25.28 13.02
C ALA A 358 -29.23 26.59 12.23
N GLN A 359 -28.67 26.49 11.02
CA GLN A 359 -28.62 27.60 10.08
C GLN A 359 -30.04 27.96 9.58
N PRO A 360 -30.38 29.25 9.45
CA PRO A 360 -31.67 29.69 8.95
C PRO A 360 -31.83 29.32 7.47
N ALA A 361 -33.02 28.84 7.11
CA ALA A 361 -33.40 28.51 5.74
C ALA A 361 -33.31 29.76 4.85
N GLU A 362 -32.39 29.73 3.90
CA GLU A 362 -32.25 30.78 2.89
C GLU A 362 -33.37 30.60 1.84
N VAL A 363 -34.29 31.56 1.81
CA VAL A 363 -35.41 31.60 0.84
C VAL A 363 -34.86 32.14 -0.47
N VAL A 364 -34.64 31.25 -1.43
CA VAL A 364 -34.25 31.61 -2.81
C VAL A 364 -35.43 32.30 -3.49
N GLN A 365 -35.38 33.62 -3.58
CA GLN A 365 -36.36 34.44 -4.28
C GLN A 365 -35.99 34.50 -5.77
N ALA A 366 -36.80 33.87 -6.63
CA ALA A 366 -36.64 33.90 -8.08
C ALA A 366 -36.96 35.30 -8.62
N VAL A 367 -35.94 36.09 -8.92
CA VAL A 367 -36.06 37.39 -9.59
C VAL A 367 -35.84 37.17 -11.09
N GLY A 368 -36.85 37.48 -11.90
CA GLY A 368 -36.74 37.50 -13.36
C GLY A 368 -36.05 38.79 -13.80
N GLY A 369 -34.76 38.70 -14.14
CA GLY A 369 -33.97 39.76 -14.75
C GLY A 369 -33.68 39.45 -16.22
N ASP A 370 -33.50 40.51 -17.02
CA ASP A 370 -33.29 40.47 -18.47
C ASP A 370 -32.02 39.69 -18.87
N ALA A 371 -32.18 38.74 -19.78
CA ALA A 371 -31.30 37.60 -19.99
C ALA A 371 -29.99 37.85 -20.77
N GLU A 372 -29.60 39.09 -21.05
CA GLU A 372 -28.49 39.37 -21.99
C GLU A 372 -27.19 39.86 -21.34
N ASP A 373 -27.18 40.29 -20.08
CA ASP A 373 -25.96 40.66 -19.34
C ASP A 373 -25.47 39.59 -18.32
N ASP A 374 -26.26 38.53 -18.05
CA ASP A 374 -26.00 37.57 -16.96
C ASP A 374 -24.95 36.48 -17.28
N ALA A 375 -24.59 36.27 -18.56
CA ALA A 375 -23.70 35.17 -18.94
C ALA A 375 -22.28 35.31 -18.36
N ASN A 376 -21.80 36.54 -18.19
CA ASN A 376 -20.47 36.81 -17.63
C ASN A 376 -20.45 36.61 -16.11
N ASP A 377 -21.55 36.94 -15.43
CA ASP A 377 -21.69 36.80 -13.97
C ASP A 377 -21.79 35.32 -13.56
N VAL A 378 -22.47 34.49 -14.36
CA VAL A 378 -22.54 33.03 -14.13
C VAL A 378 -21.15 32.38 -14.28
N ALA A 379 -20.38 32.76 -15.30
CA ALA A 379 -19.03 32.23 -15.49
C ALA A 379 -18.09 32.64 -14.34
N ALA A 380 -18.19 33.89 -13.86
CA ALA A 380 -17.42 34.36 -12.72
C ALA A 380 -17.80 33.66 -11.40
N ALA A 381 -19.10 33.38 -11.19
CA ALA A 381 -19.57 32.64 -10.02
C ALA A 381 -19.06 31.19 -10.00
N LEU A 382 -19.12 30.48 -11.13
CA LEU A 382 -18.59 29.12 -11.26
C LEU A 382 -17.06 29.06 -11.06
N ALA A 383 -16.33 30.07 -11.55
CA ALA A 383 -14.89 30.18 -11.32
C ALA A 383 -14.56 30.39 -9.83
N ARG A 384 -15.32 31.25 -9.13
CA ARG A 384 -15.16 31.46 -7.68
C ARG A 384 -15.47 30.20 -6.88
N GLU A 385 -16.58 29.52 -7.16
CA GLU A 385 -16.94 28.28 -6.47
C GLU A 385 -15.87 27.20 -6.67
N THR A 386 -15.33 27.08 -7.89
CA THR A 386 -14.24 26.14 -8.19
C THR A 386 -12.96 26.49 -7.42
N GLN A 387 -12.63 27.79 -7.32
CA GLN A 387 -11.47 28.27 -6.58
C GLN A 387 -11.62 28.07 -5.07
N GLU A 388 -12.80 28.37 -4.51
CA GLU A 388 -13.11 28.14 -3.09
C GLU A 388 -13.09 26.66 -2.73
N LYS A 389 -13.64 25.80 -3.60
CA LYS A 389 -13.57 24.35 -3.43
C LYS A 389 -12.12 23.86 -3.45
N ALA A 390 -11.32 24.29 -4.41
CA ALA A 390 -9.91 23.92 -4.50
C ALA A 390 -9.11 24.40 -3.27
N ALA A 391 -9.34 25.63 -2.81
CA ALA A 391 -8.70 26.16 -1.61
C ALA A 391 -9.12 25.40 -0.34
N ARG A 392 -10.39 24.98 -0.25
CA ARG A 392 -10.88 24.17 0.86
C ARG A 392 -10.27 22.76 0.86
N GLU A 393 -10.18 22.12 -0.30
CA GLU A 393 -9.53 20.82 -0.46
C GLU A 393 -8.04 20.90 -0.09
N GLU A 394 -7.35 21.95 -0.50
CA GLU A 394 -5.95 22.20 -0.13
C GLU A 394 -5.78 22.43 1.38
N ALA A 395 -6.66 23.23 1.98
CA ALA A 395 -6.66 23.46 3.42
C ALA A 395 -7.02 22.20 4.24
N GLU A 396 -7.81 21.28 3.68
CA GLU A 396 -8.09 19.98 4.30
C GLU A 396 -6.89 19.03 4.15
N ALA A 397 -6.29 18.95 2.96
CA ALA A 397 -5.08 18.17 2.72
C ALA A 397 -3.89 18.62 3.59
N ALA A 398 -3.76 19.92 3.84
CA ALA A 398 -2.73 20.47 4.73
C ALA A 398 -2.88 20.02 6.19
N LYS A 399 -4.10 19.64 6.62
CA LYS A 399 -4.38 19.16 7.99
C LYS A 399 -4.10 17.67 8.16
N LEU A 400 -4.16 16.90 7.08
CA LEU A 400 -3.89 15.46 7.13
C LEU A 400 -2.42 15.21 7.44
N THR A 401 -2.12 14.17 8.20
CA THR A 401 -0.76 13.66 8.36
C THR A 401 -0.28 12.99 7.06
N GLU A 402 1.01 12.72 6.91
CA GLU A 402 1.53 12.03 5.71
C GLU A 402 0.91 10.65 5.52
N VAL A 403 0.76 9.92 6.63
CA VAL A 403 0.12 8.61 6.68
C VAL A 403 -1.34 8.68 6.25
N GLU A 404 -2.08 9.70 6.71
CA GLU A 404 -3.47 9.91 6.30
C GLU A 404 -3.56 10.30 4.82
N LEU A 405 -2.65 11.14 4.33
CA LEU A 405 -2.54 11.48 2.91
C LEU A 405 -2.31 10.24 2.05
N TRP A 406 -1.40 9.35 2.46
CA TRP A 406 -1.15 8.09 1.76
C TRP A 406 -2.36 7.16 1.81
N PHE A 407 -3.01 7.03 2.97
CA PHE A 407 -4.24 6.27 3.12
C PHE A 407 -5.35 6.76 2.17
N GLU A 408 -5.63 8.07 2.15
CA GLU A 408 -6.66 8.63 1.26
C GLU A 408 -6.31 8.44 -0.21
N LEU A 409 -5.04 8.62 -0.59
CA LEU A 409 -4.57 8.40 -1.95
C LEU A 409 -4.83 6.95 -2.39
N VAL A 410 -4.37 5.96 -1.62
CA VAL A 410 -4.55 4.54 -1.96
C VAL A 410 -6.03 4.17 -1.99
N ARG A 411 -6.83 4.67 -1.04
CA ARG A 411 -8.28 4.43 -0.98
C ARG A 411 -9.01 5.00 -2.20
N GLU A 412 -8.70 6.22 -2.60
CA GLU A 412 -9.26 6.85 -3.79
C GLU A 412 -8.86 6.10 -5.07
N VAL A 413 -7.60 5.68 -5.17
CA VAL A 413 -7.13 4.89 -6.32
C VAL A 413 -7.87 3.55 -6.42
N LEU A 414 -8.04 2.83 -5.32
CA LEU A 414 -8.82 1.58 -5.29
C LEU A 414 -10.28 1.80 -5.66
N ALA A 415 -10.90 2.89 -5.20
CA ALA A 415 -12.26 3.26 -5.56
C ALA A 415 -12.39 3.61 -7.06
N ASP A 416 -11.41 4.31 -7.63
CA ASP A 416 -11.35 4.65 -9.06
C ASP A 416 -11.18 3.41 -9.96
N ILE A 417 -10.50 2.37 -9.47
CA ILE A 417 -10.37 1.06 -10.13
C ILE A 417 -11.69 0.28 -10.05
N GLY A 418 -12.58 0.62 -9.11
CA GLY A 418 -13.87 -0.05 -8.92
C GLY A 418 -13.82 -1.22 -7.93
N ILE A 419 -12.85 -1.21 -7.01
CA ILE A 419 -12.76 -2.22 -5.94
C ILE A 419 -13.94 -2.06 -4.98
N ASP A 420 -14.57 -3.18 -4.63
CA ASP A 420 -15.73 -3.17 -3.75
C ASP A 420 -15.36 -2.92 -2.27
N SER A 421 -16.35 -2.63 -1.43
CA SER A 421 -16.12 -2.37 0.00
C SER A 421 -15.54 -3.56 0.77
N LEU A 422 -15.80 -4.78 0.32
CA LEU A 422 -15.33 -6.00 0.98
C LEU A 422 -13.83 -6.18 0.74
N ALA A 423 -13.40 -6.08 -0.51
CA ALA A 423 -12.01 -6.10 -0.93
C ALA A 423 -11.21 -4.93 -0.31
N MET A 424 -11.79 -3.72 -0.26
CA MET A 424 -11.18 -2.61 0.50
C MET A 424 -10.93 -3.01 1.98
N SER A 425 -11.92 -3.62 2.64
CA SER A 425 -11.74 -4.07 4.02
C SER A 425 -10.66 -5.15 4.15
N LYS A 426 -10.52 -6.03 3.17
CA LYS A 426 -9.41 -7.01 3.16
C LYS A 426 -8.05 -6.35 3.07
N ILE A 427 -7.88 -5.42 2.12
CA ILE A 427 -6.61 -4.74 1.86
C ILE A 427 -6.18 -3.89 3.06
N PHE A 428 -7.11 -3.15 3.68
CA PHE A 428 -6.80 -2.24 4.80
C PHE A 428 -6.78 -2.91 6.19
N GLU A 429 -7.32 -4.13 6.33
CA GLU A 429 -7.50 -4.75 7.65
C GLU A 429 -7.32 -6.27 7.62
N THR A 430 -8.23 -7.02 6.97
CA THR A 430 -8.31 -8.49 7.15
C THR A 430 -7.03 -9.21 6.76
N ASN A 431 -6.38 -8.81 5.67
CA ASN A 431 -5.19 -9.48 5.17
C ASN A 431 -4.01 -9.32 6.14
N ALA A 432 -3.83 -8.12 6.69
CA ALA A 432 -2.81 -7.87 7.70
C ALA A 432 -3.08 -8.69 8.98
N LEU A 433 -4.30 -8.66 9.51
CA LEU A 433 -4.66 -9.41 10.71
C LEU A 433 -4.40 -10.92 10.54
N LYS A 434 -4.88 -11.47 9.41
CA LYS A 434 -4.71 -12.89 9.06
C LYS A 434 -3.23 -13.25 8.87
N LEU A 435 -2.48 -12.41 8.16
CA LEU A 435 -1.07 -12.67 7.86
C LEU A 435 -0.26 -12.71 9.15
N TYR A 436 -0.36 -11.65 9.96
CA TYR A 436 0.43 -11.44 11.17
C TYR A 436 -0.13 -12.16 12.41
N GLY A 437 -1.17 -13.01 12.27
CA GLY A 437 -1.73 -13.79 13.38
C GLY A 437 -2.26 -12.92 14.52
N VAL A 438 -2.78 -11.76 14.16
CA VAL A 438 -3.38 -10.79 15.08
C VAL A 438 -4.86 -11.14 15.12
N ASP A 439 -5.19 -12.27 15.74
CA ASP A 439 -6.58 -12.70 15.87
C ASP A 439 -7.35 -11.63 16.66
N ALA A 440 -8.51 -11.21 16.12
CA ALA A 440 -9.37 -10.17 16.66
C ALA A 440 -10.14 -10.61 17.92
#